data_AF-A0A2E0S387-F1
#
_entry.id   AF-A0A2E0S387-F1
#
_cell.length_a   1.000
_cell.length_b   1.000
_cell.length_c   1.000
_cell.angle_alpha   90.00
_cell.angle_beta   90.00
_cell.angle_gamma   90.00
#
_symmetry.space_group_name_H-M   'P 1'
#
loop_
_entity.id
_entity.type
_entity.pdbx_description
1 polymer ?
#
loop_
_entity_poly.entity_id
_entity_poly.type
_entity_poly.pdbx_seq_one_letter_code
_entity_poly.pdbx_strand_id
1 'polypeptide(L)'
;MAIDNPVWDNKNKEIQKILTEKILTDSQLLKAMETSAHKEINRLQEHANLLVKQAHEIMERVQLTKRIHERVDIQFRIVKEKHYFLYEDDTLSLISPEEWDKKESSITVKQLGDGTWEEVINLDENQEMS
;
A
#
# COMPACT_ATOMS: atom_id res chain seq x y z
N MET A 1 -59.21 -5.99 -45.57
CA MET A 1 -58.95 -7.33 -44.98
C MET A 1 -57.45 -7.45 -44.78
N ALA A 2 -56.96 -7.45 -43.54
CA ALA A 2 -55.58 -7.82 -43.26
C ALA A 2 -55.47 -9.34 -43.42
N ILE A 3 -54.49 -9.81 -44.19
CA ILE A 3 -54.24 -11.24 -44.37
C ILE A 3 -53.62 -11.73 -43.07
N ASP A 4 -54.41 -12.45 -42.26
CA ASP A 4 -53.93 -13.13 -41.06
C ASP A 4 -53.12 -14.36 -41.49
N ASN A 5 -51.79 -14.21 -41.51
CA ASN A 5 -50.86 -15.27 -41.89
C ASN A 5 -50.07 -15.76 -40.66
N PRO A 6 -50.41 -16.93 -40.10
CA PRO A 6 -49.83 -17.43 -38.85
C PRO A 6 -48.33 -17.77 -38.97
N VAL A 7 -47.83 -18.00 -40.19
CA VAL A 7 -46.39 -18.22 -40.43
C VAL A 7 -45.60 -16.94 -40.15
N TRP A 8 -46.18 -15.77 -40.42
CA TRP A 8 -45.51 -14.49 -40.27
C TRP A 8 -45.53 -14.02 -38.81
N ASP A 9 -46.60 -14.33 -38.07
CA ASP A 9 -46.68 -14.06 -36.63
C ASP A 9 -45.67 -14.89 -35.81
N ASN A 10 -45.55 -16.18 -36.10
CA ASN A 10 -44.58 -17.04 -35.42
C ASN A 10 -43.13 -16.62 -35.69
N LYS A 11 -42.79 -16.30 -36.94
CA LYS A 11 -41.44 -15.83 -37.30
C LYS A 11 -41.12 -14.48 -36.64
N ASN A 12 -42.10 -13.58 -36.53
CA ASN A 12 -41.93 -12.31 -35.84
C ASN A 12 -41.73 -12.51 -34.32
N LYS A 13 -42.48 -13.40 -33.67
CA LYS A 13 -42.28 -13.72 -32.24
C LYS A 13 -40.88 -14.28 -31.96
N GLU A 14 -40.39 -15.15 -32.83
CA GLU A 14 -39.04 -15.73 -32.72
C GLU A 14 -37.94 -14.66 -32.91
N ILE A 15 -38.10 -13.78 -33.90
CA ILE A 15 -37.20 -12.62 -34.09
C ILE A 15 -37.20 -11.71 -32.86
N GLN A 16 -38.36 -11.40 -32.29
CA GLN A 16 -38.45 -10.55 -31.09
C GLN A 16 -37.81 -11.20 -29.87
N LYS A 17 -37.96 -12.52 -29.72
CA LYS A 17 -37.30 -13.29 -28.66
C LYS A 17 -35.78 -13.22 -28.80
N ILE A 18 -35.25 -13.48 -29.99
CA ILE A 18 -33.80 -13.41 -30.27
C ILE A 18 -33.25 -12.00 -30.02
N LEU A 19 -33.97 -10.96 -30.47
CA LEU A 19 -33.56 -9.57 -30.24
C LEU A 19 -33.55 -9.22 -28.74
N THR A 20 -34.56 -9.68 -27.99
CA THR A 20 -34.67 -9.42 -26.55
C THR A 20 -33.59 -10.15 -25.75
N GLU A 21 -33.34 -11.43 -26.07
CA GLU A 21 -32.26 -12.23 -25.48
C GLU A 21 -30.89 -11.60 -25.76
N LYS A 22 -30.66 -11.18 -27.01
CA LYS A 22 -29.42 -10.48 -27.40
C LYS A 22 -29.22 -9.18 -26.63
N ILE A 23 -30.26 -8.34 -26.56
CA ILE A 23 -30.21 -7.07 -25.82
C ILE A 23 -29.92 -7.34 -24.33
N LEU A 24 -30.54 -8.36 -23.74
CA LEU A 24 -30.32 -8.75 -22.35
C LEU A 24 -28.89 -9.24 -22.13
N THR A 25 -28.36 -10.09 -23.02
CA THR A 25 -26.97 -10.57 -22.92
C THR A 25 -25.96 -9.45 -23.12
N ASP A 26 -26.21 -8.53 -24.06
CA ASP A 26 -25.36 -7.38 -24.29
C ASP A 26 -25.39 -6.45 -23.06
N SER A 27 -26.56 -6.23 -22.45
CA SER A 27 -26.70 -5.46 -21.20
C SER A 27 -25.96 -6.13 -20.03
N GLN A 28 -26.04 -7.45 -19.89
CA GLN A 28 -25.36 -8.20 -18.84
C GLN A 28 -23.84 -8.19 -19.03
N LEU A 29 -23.39 -8.35 -20.28
CA LEU A 29 -21.98 -8.27 -20.64
C LEU A 29 -21.42 -6.88 -20.37
N LEU A 30 -22.11 -5.82 -20.79
CA LEU A 30 -21.72 -4.43 -20.51
C LEU A 30 -21.62 -4.17 -19.00
N LYS A 31 -22.63 -4.59 -18.21
CA LYS A 31 -22.60 -4.45 -16.75
C LYS A 31 -21.45 -5.23 -16.11
N ALA A 32 -21.16 -6.44 -16.61
CA ALA A 32 -20.04 -7.24 -16.14
C ALA A 32 -18.69 -6.58 -16.47
N MET A 33 -18.56 -6.03 -17.68
CA MET A 33 -17.38 -5.27 -18.12
C MET A 33 -17.19 -4.01 -17.27
N GLU A 34 -18.23 -3.21 -17.04
CA GLU A 34 -18.20 -2.04 -16.17
C GLU A 34 -17.78 -2.43 -14.75
N THR A 35 -18.37 -3.49 -14.19
CA THR A 35 -18.01 -3.98 -12.86
C THR A 35 -16.54 -4.42 -12.79
N SER A 36 -16.06 -5.11 -13.83
CA SER A 36 -14.66 -5.53 -13.93
C SER A 36 -13.71 -4.33 -14.06
N ALA A 37 -14.05 -3.35 -14.88
CA ALA A 37 -13.28 -2.13 -15.06
C ALA A 37 -13.17 -1.34 -13.74
N HIS A 38 -14.28 -1.19 -12.99
CA HIS A 38 -14.25 -0.57 -11.68
C HIS A 38 -13.34 -1.30 -10.69
N LYS A 39 -13.40 -2.64 -10.66
CA LYS A 39 -12.48 -3.43 -9.82
C LYS A 39 -11.02 -3.19 -10.19
N GLU A 40 -10.71 -3.14 -11.48
CA GLU A 40 -9.34 -2.92 -11.93
C GLU A 40 -8.84 -1.51 -11.61
N ILE A 41 -9.69 -0.49 -11.79
CA ILE A 41 -9.38 0.88 -11.38
C ILE A 41 -9.11 0.95 -9.87
N ASN A 42 -9.91 0.28 -9.05
CA ASN A 42 -9.68 0.25 -7.60
C ASN A 42 -8.33 -0.39 -7.25
N ARG A 43 -7.94 -1.48 -7.92
CA ARG A 43 -6.63 -2.12 -7.72
C ARG A 43 -5.47 -1.19 -8.12
N LEU A 44 -5.62 -0.46 -9.23
CA LEU A 44 -4.63 0.53 -9.64
C LEU A 44 -4.50 1.65 -8.61
N GLN A 45 -5.60 2.09 -8.00
CA GLN A 45 -5.57 3.07 -6.91
C GLN A 45 -4.86 2.52 -5.67
N GLU A 46 -5.14 1.28 -5.28
CA GLU A 46 -4.43 0.61 -4.17
C GLU A 46 -2.93 0.55 -4.44
N HIS A 47 -2.53 0.14 -5.64
CA HIS A 47 -1.12 0.09 -6.04
C HIS A 47 -0.48 1.48 -6.03
N ALA A 48 -1.19 2.52 -6.52
CA ALA A 48 -0.69 3.88 -6.49
C ALA A 48 -0.48 4.38 -5.05
N ASN A 49 -1.41 4.08 -4.14
CA ASN A 49 -1.28 4.41 -2.72
C ASN A 49 -0.07 3.71 -2.09
N LEU A 50 0.16 2.44 -2.43
CA LEU A 50 1.35 1.70 -1.97
C LEU A 50 2.65 2.34 -2.49
N LEU A 51 2.70 2.73 -3.77
CA LEU A 51 3.87 3.41 -4.34
C LEU A 51 4.14 4.75 -3.64
N VAL A 52 3.09 5.52 -3.35
CA VAL A 52 3.22 6.77 -2.60
C VAL A 52 3.78 6.50 -1.21
N LYS A 53 3.26 5.48 -0.50
CA LYS A 53 3.77 5.09 0.82
C LYS A 53 5.26 4.70 0.75
N GLN A 54 5.63 3.86 -0.21
CA GLN A 54 7.02 3.44 -0.41
C GLN A 54 7.94 4.62 -0.72
N ALA A 55 7.47 5.60 -1.52
CA ALA A 55 8.26 6.80 -1.79
C ALA A 55 8.51 7.63 -0.52
N HIS A 56 7.53 7.75 0.38
CA HIS A 56 7.70 8.42 1.66
C HIS A 56 8.72 7.69 2.55
N GLU A 57 8.60 6.36 2.69
CA GLU A 57 9.54 5.54 3.47
C GLU A 57 10.98 5.69 2.94
N ILE A 58 11.17 5.74 1.62
CA ILE A 58 12.48 5.98 1.00
C ILE A 58 13.00 7.39 1.35
N MET A 59 12.14 8.41 1.26
CA MET A 59 12.54 9.79 1.59
C MET A 59 12.95 9.93 3.06
N GLU A 60 12.21 9.32 3.98
CA GLU A 60 12.52 9.30 5.41
C GLU A 60 13.87 8.64 5.67
N ARG A 61 14.13 7.47 5.07
CA ARG A 61 15.42 6.78 5.16
C ARG A 61 16.57 7.65 4.66
N VAL A 62 16.39 8.35 3.54
CA VAL A 62 17.40 9.26 2.98
C VAL A 62 17.66 10.43 3.93
N GLN A 63 16.61 11.05 4.47
CA GLN A 63 16.73 12.18 5.40
C GLN A 63 17.42 11.77 6.70
N LEU A 64 17.04 10.64 7.29
CA LEU A 64 17.63 10.11 8.51
C LEU A 64 19.10 9.75 8.29
N THR A 65 19.40 9.04 7.19
CA THR A 65 20.78 8.68 6.81
C THR A 65 21.65 9.92 6.66
N LYS A 66 21.13 10.97 6.00
CA LYS A 66 21.82 12.24 5.84
C LYS A 66 22.08 12.93 7.19
N ARG A 67 21.06 13.02 8.06
CA ARG A 67 21.19 13.59 9.41
C ARG A 67 22.28 12.89 10.20
N ILE A 68 22.26 11.56 10.22
CA ILE A 68 23.23 10.75 10.97
C ILE A 68 24.64 10.97 10.41
N HIS A 69 24.83 10.90 9.09
CA HIS A 69 26.15 11.11 8.50
C HIS A 69 26.71 12.52 8.66
N GLU A 70 25.87 13.55 8.67
CA GLU A 70 26.31 14.95 8.71
C GLU A 70 26.54 15.47 10.12
N ARG A 71 25.79 14.98 11.12
CA ARG A 71 25.74 15.58 12.46
C ARG A 71 26.18 14.69 13.60
N VAL A 72 26.08 13.37 13.43
CA VAL A 72 26.36 12.42 14.52
C VAL A 72 27.82 12.01 14.46
N ASP A 73 28.53 12.21 15.56
CA ASP A 73 29.89 11.69 15.72
C ASP A 73 29.84 10.27 16.30
N ILE A 74 30.03 9.27 15.43
CA ILE A 74 29.91 7.86 15.79
C ILE A 74 31.23 7.36 16.36
N GLN A 75 31.30 7.29 17.69
CA GLN A 75 32.48 6.85 18.45
C GLN A 75 32.62 5.32 18.59
N PHE A 76 31.78 4.54 17.91
CA PHE A 76 31.76 3.07 18.00
C PHE A 76 31.51 2.40 16.64
N ARG A 77 31.73 1.08 16.58
CA ARG A 77 31.46 0.31 15.36
C ARG A 77 29.97 0.04 15.22
N ILE A 78 29.37 0.47 14.11
CA ILE A 78 27.99 0.12 13.78
C ILE A 78 27.90 -1.35 13.36
N VAL A 79 26.98 -2.05 14.00
CA VAL A 79 26.49 -3.38 13.61
C VAL A 79 25.14 -3.20 12.93
N LYS A 80 25.02 -3.71 11.70
CA LYS A 80 23.78 -3.67 10.90
C LYS A 80 22.65 -4.44 11.60
N GLU A 81 21.41 -4.03 11.35
CA GLU A 81 20.18 -4.56 11.95
C GLU A 81 20.11 -4.50 13.48
N LYS A 82 21.10 -3.88 14.14
CA LYS A 82 21.06 -3.64 15.59
C LYS A 82 20.34 -2.33 15.87
N HIS A 83 19.58 -2.30 16.96
CA HIS A 83 18.89 -1.10 17.43
C HIS A 83 19.86 -0.18 18.19
N TYR A 84 19.69 1.11 17.95
CA TYR A 84 20.36 2.21 18.60
C TYR A 84 19.34 3.30 18.94
N PHE A 85 19.68 4.17 19.87
CA PHE A 85 18.86 5.31 20.27
C PHE A 85 19.51 6.58 19.75
N LEU A 86 18.79 7.32 18.90
CA LEU A 86 19.20 8.63 18.39
C LEU A 86 18.48 9.71 19.20
N TYR A 87 19.25 10.47 19.97
CA TYR A 87 18.76 11.54 20.83
C TYR A 87 18.59 12.86 20.06
N GLU A 88 17.86 13.81 20.66
CA GLU A 88 17.60 15.12 20.08
C GLU A 88 18.87 15.96 19.84
N ASP A 89 19.91 15.74 20.64
CA ASP A 89 21.22 16.40 20.53
C ASP A 89 22.13 15.79 19.45
N ASP A 90 21.59 14.94 18.59
CA ASP A 90 22.32 14.19 17.56
C ASP A 90 23.36 13.21 18.15
N THR A 91 23.16 12.75 19.39
CA THR A 91 23.93 11.63 19.97
C THR A 91 23.31 10.29 19.57
N LEU A 92 24.12 9.35 19.09
CA LEU A 92 23.72 7.95 18.85
C LEU A 92 24.28 7.05 19.96
N SER A 93 23.42 6.24 20.58
CA SER A 93 23.78 5.38 21.70
C SER A 93 23.22 3.96 21.57
N LEU A 94 23.82 3.03 22.31
CA LEU A 94 23.29 1.68 22.54
C LEU A 94 22.41 1.59 23.79
N ILE A 95 22.48 2.60 24.66
CA ILE A 95 21.79 2.66 25.95
C ILE A 95 20.48 3.40 25.74
N SER A 96 19.39 2.85 26.27
CA SER A 96 18.06 3.47 26.13
C SER A 96 17.91 4.69 27.05
N PRO A 97 16.95 5.60 26.78
CA PRO A 97 16.60 6.67 27.71
C PRO A 97 16.13 6.20 29.09
N GLU A 98 15.66 4.96 29.22
CA GLU A 98 15.21 4.41 30.49
C GLU A 98 16.37 3.89 31.34
N GLU A 99 17.41 3.36 30.68
CA GLU A 99 18.65 2.91 31.32
C GLU A 99 19.56 4.09 31.67
N TRP A 100 19.38 5.22 30.98
CA TRP A 100 20.03 6.47 31.29
C TRP A 100 19.16 7.24 32.30
N ASP A 101 19.72 7.70 33.42
CA ASP A 101 18.98 8.49 34.43
C ASP A 101 18.63 9.93 33.95
N LYS A 102 18.50 10.12 32.64
CA LYS A 102 18.19 11.39 31.97
C LYS A 102 16.87 11.26 31.22
N LYS A 103 15.98 12.24 31.44
CA LYS A 103 14.71 12.40 30.70
C LYS A 103 14.94 12.98 29.30
N GLU A 104 15.82 12.38 28.51
CA GLU A 104 16.07 12.80 27.12
C GLU A 104 15.17 11.99 26.18
N SER A 105 14.49 12.66 25.26
CA SER A 105 13.70 12.00 24.21
C SER A 105 14.65 11.40 23.16
N SER A 106 14.34 10.21 22.67
CA SER A 106 15.10 9.55 21.61
C SER A 106 14.19 8.77 20.69
N ILE A 107 14.60 8.61 19.44
CA ILE A 107 13.99 7.65 18.51
C ILE A 107 14.85 6.40 18.42
N THR A 108 14.22 5.24 18.23
CA THR A 108 14.95 3.99 17.99
C THR A 108 15.26 3.90 16.50
N VAL A 109 16.51 3.65 16.15
CA VAL A 109 16.96 3.55 14.75
C VAL A 109 17.80 2.30 14.55
N LYS A 110 17.88 1.82 13.32
CA LYS A 110 18.82 0.78 12.93
C LYS A 110 19.41 1.05 11.55
N GLN A 111 20.62 0.54 11.34
CA GLN A 111 21.26 0.59 10.03
C GLN A 111 20.96 -0.67 9.23
N LEU A 112 20.48 -0.51 8.02
CA LEU A 112 20.11 -1.59 7.11
C LEU A 112 21.32 -2.22 6.39
N GLY A 113 21.04 -3.32 5.71
CA GLY A 113 21.98 -4.03 4.82
C GLY A 113 22.70 -3.13 3.82
N ASP A 114 22.02 -2.13 3.27
CA ASP A 114 22.55 -1.17 2.29
C ASP A 114 23.26 0.05 2.90
N GLY A 115 23.36 0.11 4.24
CA GLY A 115 24.04 1.17 4.97
C GLY A 115 23.16 2.40 5.28
N THR A 116 21.92 2.44 4.77
CA THR A 116 20.96 3.47 5.15
C THR A 116 20.41 3.22 6.55
N TRP A 117 19.84 4.25 7.15
CA TRP A 117 19.20 4.21 8.46
C TRP A 117 17.68 4.27 8.31
N GLU A 118 16.99 3.54 9.18
CA GLU A 118 15.55 3.62 9.33
C GLU A 118 15.16 3.76 10.80
N GLU A 119 14.05 4.44 11.06
CA GLU A 119 13.42 4.49 12.37
C GLU A 119 12.64 3.20 12.64
N VAL A 120 12.87 2.62 13.81
CA VAL A 120 12.14 1.44 14.28
C VAL A 120 10.94 1.94 15.07
N ILE A 121 9.82 2.09 14.38
CA ILE A 121 8.54 2.32 15.02
C ILE A 121 8.07 0.96 15.54
N ASN A 122 8.17 0.72 16.84
CA ASN A 122 7.54 -0.47 17.46
C ASN A 122 6.03 -0.34 17.27
N LEU A 123 5.50 -0.98 16.22
CA LEU A 123 4.06 -1.05 15.96
C LEU A 123 3.39 -2.25 16.63
N ASP A 124 4.13 -3.07 17.40
CA ASP A 124 3.63 -4.31 17.97
C ASP A 124 4.03 -4.53 19.43
N GLU A 125 3.17 -4.10 20.35
CA GLU A 125 2.96 -4.81 21.63
C GLU A 125 1.81 -5.85 21.52
N ASN A 126 1.25 -6.11 20.33
CA ASN A 126 0.03 -6.92 20.17
C ASN A 126 0.10 -8.06 19.13
N GLN A 127 1.29 -8.57 18.76
CA GLN A 127 1.40 -9.75 17.86
C GLN A 127 2.11 -10.98 18.43
N GLU A 128 2.46 -11.01 19.72
CA GLU A 128 2.90 -12.24 20.40
C GLU A 128 1.84 -12.77 21.38
N MET A 129 0.61 -12.99 20.90
CA MET A 129 -0.29 -14.02 21.46
C MET A 129 -1.21 -14.51 20.35
N SER A 130 -0.74 -15.47 19.57
CA SER A 130 -1.59 -16.41 18.84
C SER A 130 -0.99 -17.81 18.88
#